data_AF-A0A0G3UYS2-F1
#
_entry.id   AF-A0A0G3UYS2-F1
#
_cell.length_a   1.000
_cell.length_b   1.000
_cell.length_c   1.000
_cell.angle_alpha   90.00
_cell.angle_beta   90.00
_cell.angle_gamma   90.00
#
_symmetry.space_group_name_H-M   'P 1'
#
loop_
_entity.id
_entity.type
_entity.pdbx_description
1 polymer ?
#
loop_
_entity_poly.entity_id
_entity_poly.type
_entity_poly.pdbx_seq_one_letter_code
_entity_poly.pdbx_strand_id
1 'polypeptide(L)'
;MKSNPLLSLAPWIVFTLAAGNGVAAQWSAALAALVALAAAVPSIRAGRPKLLDAMGVVTFAVLSVLAFAGGHGVQAFVTDHGRTVATGALAVLILVTLPFMPFTEQYAREQAPRIVWDSPQFKRTNRLFSAVWGGVFALMTLAHFVASQAPGNTALGVVCNWIVPILAVQRMFAFMKRYRARQALRSA
;
A
#
# COMPACT_ATOMS: atom_id res chain seq x y z
N MET A 1 14.52 2.08 16.67
CA MET A 1 14.30 0.98 15.70
C MET A 1 14.23 1.56 14.30
N LYS A 2 14.94 0.99 13.31
CA LYS A 2 14.79 1.39 11.90
C LYS A 2 13.36 1.05 11.46
N SER A 3 12.65 1.96 10.82
CA SER A 3 11.24 1.73 10.48
C SER A 3 11.13 0.89 9.21
N ASN A 4 10.62 -0.34 9.37
CA ASN A 4 10.48 -1.31 8.29
C ASN A 4 9.30 -0.92 7.38
N PRO A 5 9.47 -0.78 6.06
CA PRO A 5 8.35 -0.52 5.14
C PRO A 5 7.22 -1.55 5.21
N LEU A 6 7.52 -2.78 5.64
CA LEU A 6 6.50 -3.81 5.88
C LEU A 6 5.54 -3.44 7.01
N LEU A 7 6.00 -2.68 8.02
CA LEU A 7 5.15 -2.25 9.13
C LEU A 7 4.08 -1.26 8.63
N SER A 8 4.47 -0.31 7.80
CA SER A 8 3.54 0.66 7.19
C SER A 8 2.59 0.02 6.19
N LEU A 9 2.95 -1.15 5.62
CA LEU A 9 2.08 -1.94 4.74
C LEU A 9 1.19 -2.94 5.50
N ALA A 10 1.48 -3.23 6.76
CA ALA A 10 0.74 -4.19 7.58
C ALA A 10 -0.78 -3.97 7.62
N PRO A 11 -1.32 -2.76 7.85
CA PRO A 11 -2.77 -2.59 7.92
C PRO A 11 -3.48 -2.92 6.61
N TRP A 12 -2.84 -2.65 5.47
CA TRP A 12 -3.36 -2.96 4.14
C TRP A 12 -3.42 -4.46 3.87
N ILE A 13 -2.39 -5.19 4.31
CA ILE A 13 -2.35 -6.65 4.23
C ILE A 13 -3.43 -7.24 5.12
N VAL A 14 -3.52 -6.78 6.37
CA VAL A 14 -4.52 -7.25 7.34
C VAL A 14 -5.94 -7.03 6.81
N PHE A 15 -6.23 -5.84 6.30
CA PHE A 15 -7.52 -5.54 5.68
C PHE A 15 -7.82 -6.48 4.52
N THR A 16 -6.86 -6.65 3.60
CA THR A 16 -7.03 -7.49 2.42
C THR A 16 -7.28 -8.94 2.80
N LEU A 17 -6.56 -9.47 3.77
CA LEU A 17 -6.74 -10.84 4.27
C LEU A 17 -8.08 -11.00 4.97
N ALA A 18 -8.45 -10.11 5.89
CA ALA A 18 -9.70 -10.19 6.63
C ALA A 18 -10.92 -10.11 5.68
N ALA A 19 -10.96 -9.08 4.84
CA ALA A 19 -12.03 -8.92 3.85
C ALA A 19 -12.08 -10.06 2.83
N GLY A 20 -10.93 -10.68 2.54
CA GLY A 20 -10.83 -11.82 1.63
C GLY A 20 -11.33 -13.16 2.15
N ASN A 21 -11.36 -13.32 3.48
CA ASN A 21 -11.73 -14.56 4.16
C ASN A 21 -13.10 -14.47 4.82
N GLY A 22 -13.96 -13.56 4.36
CA GLY A 22 -15.35 -13.44 4.82
C GLY A 22 -15.51 -12.77 6.18
N VAL A 23 -14.48 -12.12 6.72
CA VAL A 23 -14.63 -11.28 7.93
C VAL A 23 -15.46 -10.06 7.55
N ALA A 24 -16.52 -9.78 8.32
CA ALA A 24 -17.42 -8.67 8.05
C ALA A 24 -16.66 -7.34 7.89
N ALA A 25 -17.10 -6.51 6.94
CA ALA A 25 -16.41 -5.30 6.52
C ALA A 25 -16.00 -4.38 7.67
N GLN A 26 -16.90 -4.17 8.63
CA GLN A 26 -16.66 -3.32 9.80
C GLN A 26 -15.51 -3.83 10.68
N TRP A 27 -15.42 -5.15 10.88
CA TRP A 27 -14.36 -5.75 11.68
C TRP A 27 -13.03 -5.80 10.92
N SER A 28 -13.07 -6.08 9.62
CA SER A 28 -11.90 -6.01 8.74
C SER A 28 -11.29 -4.60 8.75
N ALA A 29 -12.11 -3.56 8.61
CA ALA A 29 -11.67 -2.17 8.61
C ALA A 29 -11.21 -1.70 9.99
N ALA A 30 -11.92 -2.06 11.07
CA ALA A 30 -11.50 -1.72 12.43
C ALA A 30 -10.16 -2.35 12.82
N LEU A 31 -9.97 -3.64 12.51
CA LEU A 31 -8.71 -4.32 12.76
C LEU A 31 -7.56 -3.64 12.00
N ALA A 32 -7.78 -3.31 10.73
CA ALA A 32 -6.81 -2.58 9.93
C ALA A 32 -6.51 -1.18 10.49
N ALA A 33 -7.52 -0.47 11.02
CA ALA A 33 -7.33 0.83 11.67
C ALA A 33 -6.48 0.71 12.94
N LEU A 34 -6.72 -0.30 13.77
CA LEU A 34 -5.91 -0.57 14.96
C LEU A 34 -4.46 -0.90 14.60
N VAL A 35 -4.25 -1.72 13.57
CA VAL A 35 -2.91 -2.04 13.05
C VAL A 35 -2.24 -0.80 12.47
N ALA A 36 -2.98 0.08 11.80
CA ALA A 36 -2.45 1.32 11.25
C ALA A 36 -2.00 2.29 12.36
N LEU A 37 -2.79 2.43 13.42
CA LEU A 37 -2.43 3.22 14.60
C LEU A 37 -1.16 2.66 15.24
N ALA A 38 -1.10 1.35 15.48
CA ALA A 38 0.07 0.69 16.05
C ALA A 38 1.32 0.86 15.16
N ALA A 39 1.17 0.76 13.83
CA ALA A 39 2.25 0.95 12.86
C ALA A 39 2.76 2.40 12.82
N ALA A 40 1.91 3.40 13.09
CA ALA A 40 2.28 4.81 13.13
C ALA A 40 3.04 5.22 14.42
N VAL A 41 2.85 4.50 15.53
CA VAL A 41 3.47 4.84 16.84
C VAL A 41 4.99 5.05 16.75
N PRO A 42 5.79 4.17 16.11
CA PRO A 42 7.24 4.35 16.05
C PRO A 42 7.67 5.61 15.28
N SER A 43 7.00 5.94 14.17
CA SER A 43 7.35 7.08 13.32
C SER A 43 6.96 8.41 13.98
N ILE A 44 5.82 8.43 14.67
CA ILE A 44 5.37 9.57 15.48
C ILE A 44 6.32 9.80 16.67
N ARG A 45 6.65 8.76 17.44
CA ARG A 45 7.58 8.87 18.58
C ARG A 45 8.99 9.31 18.16
N ALA A 46 9.39 9.00 16.94
CA ALA A 46 10.66 9.45 16.38
C ALA A 46 10.63 10.87 15.79
N GLY A 47 9.49 11.58 15.84
CA GLY A 47 9.30 12.90 15.24
C GLY A 47 9.41 12.90 13.71
N ARG A 48 9.16 11.75 13.06
CA ARG A 48 9.31 11.55 11.61
C ARG A 48 8.10 10.82 11.06
N PRO A 49 6.89 11.41 11.13
CA PRO A 49 5.68 10.75 10.65
C PRO A 49 5.82 10.41 9.17
N LYS A 50 5.48 9.17 8.82
CA LYS A 50 5.54 8.70 7.43
C LYS A 50 4.20 8.95 6.77
N LEU A 51 4.26 9.32 5.50
CA LEU A 51 3.06 9.61 4.71
C LEU A 51 2.16 8.37 4.62
N LEU A 52 2.76 7.19 4.45
CA LEU A 52 2.06 5.92 4.36
C LEU A 52 1.35 5.52 5.67
N ASP A 53 1.97 5.82 6.82
CA ASP A 53 1.36 5.56 8.14
C ASP A 53 0.12 6.43 8.34
N ALA A 54 0.25 7.74 8.09
CA ALA A 54 -0.85 8.69 8.21
C ALA A 54 -2.00 8.32 7.27
N MET A 55 -1.70 7.97 6.01
CA MET A 55 -2.72 7.55 5.05
C MET A 55 -3.40 6.24 5.47
N GLY A 56 -2.64 5.28 5.99
CA GLY A 56 -3.20 4.03 6.49
C GLY A 56 -4.20 4.29 7.61
N VAL A 57 -3.83 5.13 8.58
CA VAL A 57 -4.73 5.51 9.68
C VAL A 57 -5.99 6.18 9.15
N VAL A 58 -5.87 7.18 8.29
CA VAL A 58 -7.02 7.90 7.71
C VAL A 58 -7.93 6.95 6.93
N THR A 59 -7.36 6.14 6.04
CA THR A 59 -8.12 5.25 5.15
C THR A 59 -8.93 4.25 5.97
N PHE A 60 -8.30 3.54 6.89
CA PHE A 60 -8.98 2.49 7.65
C PHE A 60 -9.88 3.05 8.76
N ALA A 61 -9.57 4.22 9.31
CA ALA A 61 -10.50 4.91 10.21
C ALA A 61 -11.79 5.29 9.47
N VAL A 62 -11.68 5.90 8.28
CA VAL A 62 -12.85 6.27 7.46
C VAL A 62 -13.64 5.04 7.04
N LEU A 63 -12.99 4.00 6.52
CA LEU A 63 -13.68 2.76 6.14
C LEU A 63 -14.36 2.08 7.33
N SER A 64 -13.73 2.10 8.51
CA SER A 64 -14.31 1.55 9.74
C SER A 64 -15.56 2.33 10.16
N VAL A 65 -15.48 3.66 10.24
CA VAL A 65 -16.62 4.52 10.59
C VAL A 65 -17.77 4.33 9.60
N LEU A 66 -17.48 4.32 8.30
CA LEU A 66 -18.49 4.09 7.27
C LEU A 66 -19.16 2.72 7.41
N ALA A 67 -18.39 1.66 7.67
CA ALA A 67 -18.92 0.31 7.80
C ALA A 67 -19.76 0.12 9.09
N PHE A 68 -19.46 0.83 10.17
CA PHE A 68 -20.26 0.79 11.40
C PHE A 68 -21.49 1.72 11.36
N ALA A 69 -21.36 2.92 10.80
CA ALA A 69 -22.40 3.96 10.89
C ALA A 69 -23.28 4.09 9.65
N GLY A 70 -22.84 3.60 8.48
CA GLY A 70 -23.50 3.87 7.20
C GLY A 70 -24.72 2.99 6.87
N GLY A 71 -25.11 2.09 7.77
CA GLY A 71 -26.22 1.14 7.54
C GLY A 71 -25.90 0.09 6.46
N HIS A 72 -26.90 -0.72 6.09
CA HIS A 72 -26.72 -1.89 5.23
C HIS A 72 -26.13 -1.57 3.84
N GLY A 73 -26.57 -0.47 3.21
CA GLY A 73 -26.08 -0.10 1.88
C GLY A 73 -24.60 0.25 1.85
N VAL A 74 -24.14 1.04 2.83
CA VAL A 74 -22.71 1.40 2.94
C VAL A 74 -21.88 0.19 3.36
N GLN A 75 -22.41 -0.66 4.25
CA GLN A 75 -21.71 -1.88 4.65
C GLN A 75 -21.51 -2.83 3.44
N ALA A 76 -22.51 -2.99 2.58
CA ALA A 76 -22.39 -3.73 1.32
C ALA A 76 -21.34 -3.08 0.40
N PHE A 77 -21.35 -1.75 0.27
CA PHE A 77 -20.33 -1.04 -0.51
C PHE A 77 -18.91 -1.31 0.02
N VAL A 78 -18.67 -1.22 1.32
CA VAL A 78 -17.33 -1.50 1.89
C VAL A 78 -16.95 -2.97 1.71
N THR A 79 -17.91 -3.89 1.78
CA THR A 79 -17.68 -5.32 1.55
C THR A 79 -17.19 -5.57 0.12
N ASP A 80 -17.87 -4.99 -0.87
CA ASP A 80 -17.60 -5.25 -2.29
C ASP A 80 -16.43 -4.41 -2.82
N HIS A 81 -16.32 -3.16 -2.38
CA HIS A 81 -15.41 -2.15 -2.94
C HIS A 81 -14.27 -1.75 -2.00
N GLY A 82 -14.25 -2.25 -0.75
CA GLY A 82 -13.25 -1.84 0.24
C GLY A 82 -11.81 -2.05 -0.22
N ARG A 83 -11.52 -3.18 -0.90
CA ARG A 83 -10.19 -3.47 -1.48
C ARG A 83 -9.82 -2.49 -2.59
N THR A 84 -10.78 -2.16 -3.45
CA THR A 84 -10.64 -1.17 -4.52
C THR A 84 -10.35 0.21 -3.94
N VAL A 85 -11.11 0.63 -2.92
CA VAL A 85 -10.89 1.91 -2.24
C VAL A 85 -9.53 1.96 -1.57
N ALA A 86 -9.13 0.91 -0.85
CA ALA A 86 -7.84 0.87 -0.16
C ALA A 86 -6.64 0.92 -1.13
N THR A 87 -6.65 0.10 -2.18
CA THR A 87 -5.57 0.11 -3.19
C THR A 87 -5.58 1.36 -4.04
N GLY A 88 -6.77 1.90 -4.36
CA GLY A 88 -6.92 3.16 -5.08
C GLY A 88 -6.39 4.35 -4.28
N ALA A 89 -6.66 4.38 -2.97
CA ALA A 89 -6.12 5.38 -2.06
C ALA A 89 -4.58 5.36 -2.04
N LEU A 90 -3.97 4.18 -2.02
CA LEU A 90 -2.51 4.04 -2.14
C LEU A 90 -1.97 4.49 -3.50
N ALA A 91 -2.62 4.09 -4.59
CA ALA A 91 -2.22 4.47 -5.94
C ALA A 91 -2.25 5.98 -6.10
N VAL A 92 -3.35 6.62 -5.73
CA VAL A 92 -3.53 8.08 -5.79
C VAL A 92 -2.47 8.77 -4.94
N LEU A 93 -2.30 8.36 -3.68
CA LEU A 93 -1.29 8.95 -2.79
C LEU A 93 0.10 8.92 -3.42
N ILE A 94 0.54 7.74 -3.86
CA ILE A 94 1.90 7.53 -4.36
C ILE A 94 2.12 8.30 -5.67
N LEU A 95 1.13 8.31 -6.58
CA LEU A 95 1.25 9.00 -7.86
C LEU A 95 1.18 10.52 -7.71
N VAL A 96 0.31 11.04 -6.85
CA VAL A 96 0.18 12.49 -6.57
C VAL A 96 1.43 13.02 -5.87
N THR A 97 2.01 12.25 -4.95
CA THR A 97 3.22 12.67 -4.22
C THR A 97 4.51 12.42 -5.00
N LEU A 98 4.49 11.60 -6.05
CA LEU A 98 5.65 11.26 -6.88
C LEU A 98 6.53 12.45 -7.32
N PRO A 99 5.99 13.59 -7.80
CA PRO A 99 6.81 14.72 -8.21
C PRO A 99 7.48 15.45 -7.03
N PHE A 100 6.85 15.46 -5.84
CA PHE A 100 7.28 16.27 -4.69
C PHE A 100 8.09 15.47 -3.66
N MET A 101 7.59 14.29 -3.29
CA MET A 101 8.15 13.44 -2.26
C MET A 101 7.90 11.96 -2.60
N PRO A 102 8.78 11.32 -3.38
CA PRO A 102 8.68 9.89 -3.66
C PRO A 102 8.62 9.10 -2.36
N PHE A 103 7.53 8.36 -2.11
CA PHE A 103 7.32 7.75 -0.80
C PHE A 103 8.44 6.78 -0.38
N THR A 104 9.09 6.11 -1.34
CA THR A 104 10.21 5.20 -1.03
C THR A 104 11.42 5.93 -0.45
N GLU A 105 11.55 7.23 -0.73
CA GLU A 105 12.68 8.05 -0.27
C GLU A 105 12.71 8.15 1.26
N GLN A 106 11.55 8.27 1.92
CA GLN A 106 11.45 8.32 3.38
C GLN A 106 12.08 7.08 4.03
N TYR A 107 11.85 5.91 3.45
CA TYR A 107 12.42 4.64 3.93
C TYR A 107 13.87 4.46 3.51
N ALA A 108 14.24 4.89 2.31
CA ALA A 108 15.60 4.77 1.80
C ALA A 108 16.60 5.62 2.60
N ARG A 109 16.21 6.82 3.02
CA ARG A 109 17.04 7.72 3.85
C ARG A 109 17.39 7.10 5.20
N GLU A 110 16.54 6.23 5.76
CA GLU A 110 16.84 5.53 7.02
C GLU A 110 17.87 4.41 6.86
N GLN A 111 18.08 3.93 5.64
CA GLN A 111 18.97 2.80 5.33
C GLN A 111 20.29 3.27 4.69
N ALA A 112 20.29 4.43 4.03
CA ALA A 112 21.42 4.96 3.29
C ALA A 112 22.20 6.04 4.09
N PRO A 113 23.53 6.13 3.94
CA PRO A 113 24.34 7.22 4.51
C PRO A 113 23.84 8.60 4.05
N ARG A 114 23.91 9.61 4.91
CA ARG A 114 23.42 10.97 4.62
C ARG A 114 24.08 11.60 3.39
N ILE A 115 25.36 11.31 3.16
CA ILE A 115 26.14 11.87 2.06
C ILE A 115 25.56 11.57 0.67
N VAL A 116 24.80 10.47 0.53
CA VAL A 116 24.21 10.08 -0.77
C VAL A 116 22.78 10.59 -0.97
N TRP A 117 22.14 11.19 0.05
CA TRP A 117 20.72 11.56 0.00
C TRP A 117 20.41 12.57 -1.11
N ASP A 118 21.32 13.51 -1.36
CA ASP A 118 21.14 14.54 -2.38
C ASP A 118 21.68 14.17 -3.75
N SER A 119 22.28 12.98 -3.89
CA SER A 119 22.80 12.53 -5.17
C SER A 119 21.67 12.37 -6.21
N PRO A 120 21.90 12.76 -7.48
CA PRO A 120 20.92 12.58 -8.55
C PRO A 120 20.49 11.12 -8.73
N GLN A 121 21.42 10.18 -8.51
CA GLN A 121 21.15 8.75 -8.60
C GLN A 121 20.18 8.26 -7.51
N PHE A 122 20.36 8.73 -6.26
CA PHE A 122 19.47 8.37 -5.15
C PHE A 122 18.05 8.90 -5.39
N LYS A 123 17.92 10.17 -5.80
CA LYS A 123 16.62 10.78 -6.11
C LYS A 123 15.93 10.09 -7.29
N ARG A 124 16.66 9.84 -8.38
CA ARG A 124 16.14 9.14 -9.57
C ARG A 124 15.68 7.71 -9.24
N THR A 125 16.45 6.98 -8.44
CA THR A 125 16.11 5.60 -8.06
C THR A 125 14.85 5.56 -7.19
N ASN A 126 14.74 6.45 -6.20
CA ASN A 126 13.54 6.52 -5.37
C ASN A 126 12.30 6.96 -6.16
N ARG A 127 12.44 7.91 -7.09
CA ARG A 127 11.34 8.28 -7.99
C ARG A 127 10.90 7.11 -8.86
N LEU A 128 11.84 6.36 -9.45
CA LEU A 128 11.52 5.17 -10.24
C LEU A 128 10.81 4.11 -9.38
N PHE A 129 11.33 3.79 -8.20
CA PHE A 129 10.73 2.77 -7.34
C PHE A 129 9.35 3.19 -6.85
N SER A 130 9.18 4.47 -6.48
CA SER A 130 7.87 5.01 -6.11
C SER A 130 6.87 4.92 -7.27
N ALA A 131 7.29 5.23 -8.51
CA ALA A 131 6.44 5.10 -9.69
C ALA A 131 6.00 3.65 -9.95
N VAL A 132 6.91 2.68 -9.80
CA VAL A 132 6.58 1.25 -9.97
C VAL A 132 5.57 0.79 -8.93
N TRP A 133 5.73 1.19 -7.66
CA TRP A 133 4.75 0.92 -6.62
C TRP A 133 3.39 1.54 -6.93
N GLY A 134 3.35 2.81 -7.36
CA GLY A 134 2.11 3.47 -7.79
C GLY A 134 1.42 2.73 -8.92
N GLY A 135 2.17 2.26 -9.92
CA GLY A 135 1.66 1.45 -11.02
C GLY A 135 1.11 0.09 -10.58
N VAL A 136 1.78 -0.59 -9.64
CA VAL A 136 1.28 -1.85 -9.08
C VAL A 136 -0.02 -1.63 -8.31
N PHE A 137 -0.11 -0.60 -7.47
CA PHE A 137 -1.36 -0.31 -6.76
C PHE A 137 -2.48 0.12 -7.71
N ALA A 138 -2.18 0.85 -8.78
CA ALA A 138 -3.16 1.18 -9.81
C ALA A 138 -3.68 -0.09 -10.51
N LEU A 139 -2.79 -1.02 -10.87
CA LEU A 139 -3.18 -2.31 -11.43
C LEU A 139 -4.05 -3.13 -10.46
N MET A 140 -3.66 -3.17 -9.18
CA MET A 140 -4.45 -3.84 -8.15
C MET A 140 -5.83 -3.20 -8.00
N THR A 141 -5.92 -1.87 -8.04
CA THR A 141 -7.19 -1.13 -7.98
C THR A 141 -8.12 -1.56 -9.11
N LEU A 142 -7.61 -1.60 -10.33
CA LEU A 142 -8.39 -2.05 -11.50
C LEU A 142 -8.81 -3.51 -11.36
N ALA A 143 -7.92 -4.38 -10.90
CA ALA A 143 -8.24 -5.79 -10.70
C ALA A 143 -9.34 -5.97 -9.63
N HIS A 144 -9.20 -5.33 -8.47
CA HIS A 144 -10.22 -5.37 -7.41
C HIS A 144 -11.56 -4.80 -7.87
N PHE A 145 -11.54 -3.72 -8.66
CA PHE A 145 -12.76 -3.16 -9.25
C PHE A 145 -13.44 -4.14 -10.20
N VAL A 146 -12.68 -4.79 -11.08
CA VAL A 146 -13.22 -5.82 -11.99
C VAL A 146 -13.84 -6.99 -11.21
N ALA A 147 -13.18 -7.43 -10.13
CA ALA A 147 -13.74 -8.47 -9.26
C ALA A 147 -15.06 -8.04 -8.60
N SER A 148 -15.17 -6.76 -8.18
CA SER A 148 -16.37 -6.24 -7.52
C SER A 148 -17.58 -6.13 -8.44
N GLN A 149 -17.39 -6.14 -9.77
CA GLN A 149 -18.50 -6.12 -10.73
C GLN A 149 -19.21 -7.48 -10.87
N ALA A 150 -18.57 -8.57 -10.43
CA ALA A 150 -19.12 -9.93 -10.51
C ALA A 150 -18.84 -10.72 -9.23
N PRO A 151 -19.42 -10.34 -8.07
CA PRO A 151 -19.11 -10.92 -6.77
C PRO A 151 -19.41 -12.43 -6.68
N GLY A 152 -20.34 -12.96 -7.49
CA GLY A 152 -20.63 -14.39 -7.58
C GLY A 152 -19.64 -15.21 -8.42
N ASN A 153 -18.72 -14.57 -9.15
CA ASN A 153 -17.75 -15.27 -10.00
C ASN A 153 -16.47 -15.56 -9.22
N THR A 154 -16.41 -16.75 -8.60
CA THR A 154 -15.27 -17.19 -7.78
C THR A 154 -13.96 -17.20 -8.57
N ALA A 155 -13.97 -17.65 -9.82
CA ALA A 155 -12.75 -17.72 -10.64
C ALA A 155 -12.19 -16.31 -10.91
N LEU A 156 -13.04 -15.38 -11.31
CA LEU A 156 -12.65 -13.98 -11.51
C LEU A 156 -12.17 -13.35 -10.19
N GLY A 157 -12.89 -13.59 -9.09
CA GLY A 157 -12.50 -13.14 -7.77
C GLY A 157 -11.13 -13.64 -7.35
N VAL A 158 -10.79 -14.91 -7.60
CA VAL A 158 -9.47 -15.48 -7.29
C VAL A 158 -8.39 -14.84 -8.15
N VAL A 159 -8.61 -14.72 -9.45
CA VAL A 159 -7.63 -14.14 -10.38
C VAL A 159 -7.36 -12.67 -10.04
N CYS A 160 -8.40 -11.87 -9.91
CA CYS A 160 -8.30 -10.43 -9.77
C CYS A 160 -7.95 -9.97 -8.35
N ASN A 161 -8.42 -10.65 -7.30
CA ASN A 161 -8.10 -10.27 -5.93
C ASN A 161 -6.80 -10.87 -5.38
N TRP A 162 -6.28 -11.94 -5.98
CA TRP A 162 -5.12 -12.66 -5.44
C TRP A 162 -4.03 -12.87 -6.48
N ILE A 163 -4.30 -13.57 -7.59
CA ILE A 163 -3.24 -13.95 -8.54
C ILE A 163 -2.59 -12.72 -9.15
N VAL A 164 -3.38 -11.79 -9.69
CA VAL A 164 -2.87 -10.56 -10.32
C VAL A 164 -2.09 -9.71 -9.32
N PRO A 165 -2.61 -9.36 -8.13
CA PRO A 165 -1.86 -8.64 -7.11
C PRO A 165 -0.55 -9.31 -6.68
N ILE A 166 -0.57 -10.62 -6.41
CA ILE A 166 0.61 -11.37 -5.96
C ILE A 166 1.69 -11.35 -7.05
N LEU A 167 1.32 -11.65 -8.30
CA LEU A 167 2.25 -11.64 -9.42
C LEU A 167 2.81 -10.23 -9.67
N ALA A 168 1.98 -9.18 -9.57
CA ALA A 168 2.41 -7.80 -9.75
C ALA A 168 3.47 -7.41 -8.71
N VAL A 169 3.22 -7.73 -7.43
CA VAL A 169 4.17 -7.47 -6.33
C VAL A 169 5.46 -8.27 -6.50
N GLN A 170 5.38 -9.56 -6.86
CA GLN A 170 6.56 -10.40 -7.12
C GLN A 170 7.41 -9.84 -8.28
N ARG A 171 6.77 -9.47 -9.40
CA ARG A 171 7.44 -8.88 -10.57
C ARG A 171 8.10 -7.55 -10.23
N MET A 172 7.43 -6.72 -9.42
CA MET A 172 7.99 -5.47 -8.91
C MET A 172 9.25 -5.71 -8.08
N PHE A 173 9.22 -6.60 -7.09
CA PHE A 173 10.41 -6.87 -6.28
C PHE A 173 11.55 -7.47 -7.10
N ALA A 174 11.24 -8.37 -8.04
CA ALA A 174 12.22 -8.91 -8.97
C ALA A 174 12.86 -7.81 -9.83
N PHE A 175 12.06 -6.87 -10.33
CA PHE A 175 12.54 -5.71 -11.07
C PHE A 175 13.48 -4.83 -10.20
N MET A 176 13.06 -4.47 -8.99
CA MET A 176 13.86 -3.63 -8.09
C MET A 176 15.19 -4.29 -7.72
N LYS A 177 15.19 -5.61 -7.47
CA LYS A 177 16.41 -6.39 -7.20
C LYS A 177 17.37 -6.37 -8.40
N ARG A 178 16.85 -6.64 -9.60
CA ARG A 178 17.65 -6.61 -10.85
C ARG A 178 18.20 -5.21 -11.12
N TYR A 179 17.42 -4.17 -10.87
CA TYR A 179 17.84 -2.77 -11.03
C TYR A 179 19.01 -2.43 -10.11
N ARG A 180 18.93 -2.79 -8.82
CA ARG A 180 20.02 -2.59 -7.85
C ARG A 180 21.29 -3.34 -8.25
N ALA A 181 21.17 -4.60 -8.66
CA ALA A 181 22.32 -5.41 -9.09
C ALA A 181 23.04 -4.78 -10.30
N ARG A 182 22.29 -4.28 -11.29
CA ARG A 182 22.87 -3.60 -12.45
C ARG A 182 23.57 -2.29 -12.10
N GLN A 183 23.09 -1.56 -11.09
CA GLN A 183 23.77 -0.36 -10.64
C GLN A 183 25.10 -0.68 -9.94
N ALA A 184 25.14 -1.72 -9.08
CA ALA A 184 26.35 -2.13 -8.40
C ALA A 184 27.49 -2.51 -9.37
N LEU A 185 27.14 -3.18 -10.48
CA LEU A 185 28.10 -3.52 -11.54
C LEU A 185 28.62 -2.32 -12.34
N ARG A 186 27.87 -1.20 -12.36
CA ARG A 186 28.29 0.03 -13.07
C ARG A 186 29.16 0.95 -12.21
N SER A 187 29.18 0.71 -10.90
CA SER A 187 29.96 1.47 -9.93
C SER A 187 31.23 0.74 -9.46
N ALA A 188 31.43 -0.50 -9.92
CA ALA A 188 32.64 -1.29 -9.71
C ALA A 188 33.57 -1.13 -10.92
#